data_AF-A0A2V7UMK4-F1
#
_entry.id   AF-A0A2V7UMK4-F1
#
_cell.length_a   1.000
_cell.length_b   1.000
_cell.length_c   1.000
_cell.angle_alpha   90.00
_cell.angle_beta   90.00
_cell.angle_gamma   90.00
#
_symmetry.space_group_name_H-M   'P 1'
#
loop_
_entity.id
_entity.type
_entity.pdbx_description
1 polymer ?
#
loop_
_entity_poly.entity_id
_entity_poly.type
_entity_poly.pdbx_seq_one_letter_code
_entity_poly.pdbx_strand_id
1 'polypeptide(L)'
;MNDHGAEARDRLLRWMQALLDLPESAWEGPQREFLDSLLLGQEGTKTLAELAVTSARIRASGLKPEELGSLRQMHEAIETFWNNPCSETYEDLRTIGRTLDYDS
;
A
#
# COMPACT_ATOMS: atom_id res chain seq x y z
N MET A 1 24.21 -13.29 -11.81
CA MET A 1 23.01 -14.11 -11.55
C MET A 1 21.83 -13.19 -11.86
N ASN A 2 21.09 -13.44 -12.95
CA ASN A 2 19.96 -12.58 -13.31
C ASN A 2 18.80 -12.92 -12.37
N ASP A 3 18.35 -11.94 -11.58
CA ASP A 3 17.17 -12.07 -10.75
C ASP A 3 15.93 -12.14 -11.68
N HIS A 4 15.54 -13.35 -12.07
CA HIS A 4 14.35 -13.58 -12.89
C HIS A 4 13.05 -13.11 -12.20
N GLY A 5 13.08 -12.84 -10.90
CA GLY A 5 11.96 -12.24 -10.16
C GLY A 5 11.83 -10.73 -10.36
N ALA A 6 12.87 -10.03 -10.81
CA ALA A 6 12.88 -8.57 -10.93
C ALA A 6 11.82 -8.07 -11.93
N GLU A 7 11.64 -8.74 -13.07
CA GLU A 7 10.62 -8.35 -14.05
C GLU A 7 9.19 -8.51 -13.51
N ALA A 8 8.94 -9.56 -12.74
CA ALA A 8 7.62 -9.80 -12.15
C ALA A 8 7.29 -8.75 -11.08
N ARG A 9 8.26 -8.42 -10.21
CA ARG A 9 8.11 -7.37 -9.19
C ARG A 9 7.87 -6.00 -9.82
N ASP A 10 8.64 -5.65 -10.84
CA ASP A 10 8.49 -4.38 -11.53
C ASP A 10 7.11 -4.25 -12.24
N ARG A 11 6.61 -5.34 -12.84
CA ARG A 11 5.24 -5.37 -13.38
C ARG A 11 4.18 -5.17 -12.30
N LEU A 12 4.38 -5.78 -11.12
CA LEU A 12 3.44 -5.63 -10.01
C LEU A 12 3.44 -4.19 -9.46
N LEU A 13 4.62 -3.58 -9.30
CA LEU A 13 4.74 -2.18 -8.88
C LEU A 13 4.08 -1.23 -9.88
N ARG A 14 4.31 -1.43 -11.18
CA ARG A 14 3.63 -0.64 -12.22
C ARG A 14 2.12 -0.83 -12.23
N TRP A 15 1.65 -2.06 -12.00
CA TRP A 15 0.22 -2.32 -11.84
C TRP A 15 -0.37 -1.60 -10.63
N MET A 16 0.33 -1.59 -9.49
CA MET A 16 -0.11 -0.85 -8.30
C MET A 16 -0.14 0.66 -8.55
N GLN A 17 0.88 1.22 -9.21
CA GLN A 17 0.89 2.64 -9.59
C GLN A 17 -0.32 3.00 -10.46
N ALA A 18 -0.60 2.19 -11.49
CA ALA A 18 -1.75 2.41 -12.35
C ALA A 18 -3.10 2.29 -11.60
N LEU A 19 -3.22 1.32 -10.68
CA LEU A 19 -4.41 1.15 -9.86
C LEU A 19 -4.67 2.33 -8.91
N LEU A 20 -3.59 2.98 -8.46
CA LEU A 20 -3.62 4.11 -7.52
C LEU A 20 -3.57 5.47 -8.24
N ASP A 21 -3.63 5.51 -9.57
CA ASP A 21 -3.45 6.72 -10.38
C ASP A 21 -2.15 7.50 -10.03
N LEU A 22 -1.08 6.77 -9.70
CA LEU A 22 0.23 7.33 -9.36
C LEU A 22 1.12 7.46 -10.61
N PRO A 23 2.00 8.48 -10.67
CA PRO A 23 2.96 8.61 -11.76
C PRO A 23 3.99 7.46 -11.75
N GLU A 24 4.58 7.17 -12.91
CA GLU A 24 5.59 6.09 -13.07
C GLU A 24 6.83 6.30 -12.17
N SER A 25 7.14 7.56 -11.86
CA SER A 25 8.22 7.99 -10.97
C SER A 25 7.75 8.32 -9.55
N ALA A 26 6.61 7.79 -9.08
CA ALA A 26 6.04 8.15 -7.78
C ALA A 26 6.95 7.90 -6.57
N TRP A 27 7.85 6.92 -6.65
CA TRP A 27 8.70 6.52 -5.53
C TRP A 27 10.19 6.60 -5.86
N GLU A 28 10.95 7.08 -4.87
CA GLU A 28 12.40 7.21 -4.88
C GLU A 28 13.11 5.87 -4.64
N GLY A 29 14.44 5.83 -4.81
CA GLY A 29 15.25 4.62 -4.66
C GLY A 29 15.01 3.85 -3.36
N PRO A 30 15.15 4.48 -2.18
CA PRO A 30 14.95 3.80 -0.89
C PRO A 30 13.52 3.27 -0.69
N GLN A 31 12.53 4.00 -1.21
CA GLN A 31 11.12 3.60 -1.17
C GLN A 31 10.87 2.36 -2.04
N ARG A 32 11.45 2.33 -3.24
CA ARG A 32 11.41 1.15 -4.13
C ARG A 32 12.11 -0.04 -3.51
N GLU A 33 13.28 0.15 -2.91
CA GLU A 33 14.02 -0.92 -2.22
C GLU A 33 13.19 -1.51 -1.06
N PHE A 34 12.49 -0.65 -0.30
CA PHE A 34 11.59 -1.10 0.75
C PHE A 34 10.40 -1.89 0.19
N LEU A 35 9.72 -1.38 -0.84
CA LEU A 35 8.63 -2.10 -1.50
C LEU A 35 9.10 -3.45 -2.08
N ASP A 36 10.27 -3.48 -2.72
CA ASP A 36 10.90 -4.69 -3.21
C ASP A 36 11.15 -5.70 -2.07
N SER A 37 11.58 -5.23 -0.89
CA SER A 37 11.79 -6.11 0.27
C SER A 37 10.50 -6.81 0.73
N LEU A 38 9.35 -6.13 0.66
CA LEU A 38 8.04 -6.72 0.97
C LEU A 38 7.65 -7.77 -0.08
N LEU A 39 8.05 -7.57 -1.34
CA LEU A 39 7.78 -8.49 -2.45
C LEU A 39 8.65 -9.75 -2.44
N LEU A 40 9.69 -9.81 -1.62
CA LEU A 40 10.49 -11.03 -1.44
C LEU A 40 9.70 -12.15 -0.74
N GLY A 41 8.65 -11.80 0.01
CA GLY A 41 7.80 -12.74 0.74
C GLY A 41 6.37 -12.79 0.19
N GLN A 42 5.73 -13.95 0.34
CA GLN A 42 4.32 -14.13 -0.04
C GLN A 42 3.39 -13.22 0.77
N GLU A 43 3.66 -13.07 2.08
CA GLU A 43 2.84 -12.23 2.96
C GLU A 43 2.93 -10.75 2.57
N GLY A 44 4.14 -10.21 2.42
CA GLY A 44 4.33 -8.81 2.03
C GLY A 44 3.73 -8.50 0.65
N THR A 45 3.86 -9.42 -0.30
CA THR A 45 3.20 -9.30 -1.62
C THR A 45 1.68 -9.23 -1.48
N LYS A 46 1.09 -10.13 -0.69
CA LYS A 46 -0.36 -10.13 -0.45
C LYS A 46 -0.81 -8.84 0.21
N THR A 47 -0.08 -8.38 1.23
CA THR A 47 -0.38 -7.13 1.93
C THR A 47 -0.35 -5.94 0.97
N LEU A 48 0.69 -5.77 0.16
CA LEU A 48 0.75 -4.67 -0.81
C LEU A 48 -0.43 -4.69 -1.80
N ALA A 49 -0.80 -5.87 -2.31
CA ALA A 49 -1.93 -6.00 -3.22
C ALA A 49 -3.27 -5.65 -2.54
N GLU A 50 -3.50 -6.12 -1.31
CA GLU A 50 -4.71 -5.82 -0.53
C GLU A 50 -4.81 -4.32 -0.22
N LEU A 51 -3.70 -3.68 0.14
CA LEU A 51 -3.63 -2.24 0.40
C LEU A 51 -3.96 -1.43 -0.85
N ALA A 52 -3.39 -1.80 -2.01
CA ALA A 52 -3.62 -1.10 -3.26
C ALA A 52 -5.10 -1.20 -3.69
N VAL A 53 -5.68 -2.41 -3.60
CA VAL A 53 -7.10 -2.64 -3.89
C VAL A 53 -8.01 -1.90 -2.91
N THR A 54 -7.65 -1.87 -1.62
CA THR A 54 -8.44 -1.18 -0.60
C THR A 54 -8.44 0.33 -0.82
N SER A 55 -7.27 0.93 -1.10
CA SER A 55 -7.18 2.36 -1.47
C SER A 55 -8.07 2.69 -2.66
N ALA A 56 -7.96 1.92 -3.76
CA ALA A 56 -8.77 2.14 -4.95
C ALA A 56 -10.28 2.02 -4.67
N ARG A 57 -10.70 1.05 -3.85
CA ARG A 57 -12.10 0.88 -3.45
C ARG A 57 -12.61 2.04 -2.60
N ILE A 58 -11.82 2.52 -1.64
CA ILE A 58 -12.21 3.66 -0.79
C ILE A 58 -12.38 4.90 -1.68
N ARG A 59 -11.42 5.20 -2.55
CA ARG A 59 -11.49 6.32 -3.50
C ARG A 59 -12.71 6.21 -4.43
N ALA A 60 -12.99 5.02 -4.96
CA ALA A 60 -14.13 4.78 -5.85
C ALA A 60 -15.49 4.82 -5.14
N SER A 61 -15.54 4.58 -3.83
CA SER A 61 -16.79 4.54 -3.07
C SER A 61 -17.49 5.91 -2.98
N GLY A 62 -16.75 7.01 -3.14
CA GLY A 62 -17.26 8.36 -2.98
C GLY A 62 -17.71 8.71 -1.55
N LEU A 63 -17.42 7.83 -0.58
CA LEU A 63 -17.74 8.06 0.83
C LEU A 63 -16.98 9.27 1.36
N LYS A 64 -17.69 10.15 2.07
CA LYS A 64 -17.07 11.32 2.68
C LYS A 64 -16.28 10.93 3.94
N PRO A 65 -15.21 11.66 4.30
CA PRO A 65 -14.41 11.37 5.49
C PRO A 65 -15.22 11.25 6.78
N GLU A 66 -16.28 12.04 6.94
CA GLU A 66 -17.22 11.98 8.07
C GLU A 66 -18.10 10.72 8.10
N GLU A 67 -18.29 10.05 6.96
CA GLU A 67 -19.08 8.82 6.82
C GLU A 67 -18.25 7.56 7.07
N LEU A 68 -16.91 7.71 7.20
CA LEU A 68 -15.98 6.59 7.28
C LEU A 68 -15.64 6.18 8.73
N GLY A 69 -15.85 7.01 9.75
CA GLY A 69 -15.54 6.64 11.14
C GLY A 69 -14.13 6.04 11.28
N SER A 70 -13.99 4.83 11.81
CA SER A 70 -12.70 4.14 11.93
C SER A 70 -12.07 3.78 10.56
N LEU A 71 -12.85 3.65 9.47
CA LEU A 71 -12.31 3.53 8.11
C LEU A 71 -11.57 4.80 7.65
N ARG A 72 -11.86 5.97 8.24
CA ARG A 72 -11.14 7.20 7.91
C ARG A 72 -9.67 7.09 8.31
N GLN A 73 -9.40 6.60 9.52
CA GLN A 73 -8.03 6.40 10.01
C GLN A 73 -7.29 5.39 9.16
N MET A 74 -7.95 4.30 8.75
CA MET A 74 -7.38 3.33 7.82
C MET A 74 -7.04 3.97 6.47
N HIS A 75 -7.96 4.76 5.92
CA HIS A 75 -7.74 5.44 4.65
C HIS A 75 -6.57 6.42 4.74
N GLU A 76 -6.51 7.25 5.77
CA GLU A 76 -5.42 8.20 6.00
C GLU A 76 -4.07 7.47 6.17
N ALA A 77 -4.05 6.33 6.85
CA ALA A 77 -2.85 5.50 6.99
C ALA A 77 -2.40 4.90 5.65
N ILE A 78 -3.35 4.40 4.85
CA ILE A 78 -3.08 3.87 3.50
C ILE A 78 -2.51 4.96 2.58
N GLU A 79 -3.10 6.16 2.59
CA GLU A 79 -2.60 7.30 1.80
C GLU A 79 -1.20 7.73 2.28
N THR A 80 -0.97 7.77 3.59
CA THR A 80 0.34 8.10 4.17
C THR A 80 1.40 7.09 3.72
N PHE A 81 1.06 5.80 3.75
CA PHE A 81 1.94 4.74 3.27
C PHE A 81 2.26 4.89 1.78
N TRP A 82 1.26 5.08 0.91
CA TRP A 82 1.51 5.16 -0.54
C TRP A 82 2.26 6.43 -0.96
N ASN A 83 2.13 7.51 -0.20
CA ASN A 83 2.89 8.75 -0.42
C ASN A 83 4.35 8.64 0.03
N ASN A 84 4.65 7.81 1.04
CA ASN A 84 6.00 7.60 1.53
C ASN A 84 6.20 6.15 2.03
N PRO A 85 6.36 5.16 1.13
CA PRO A 85 6.45 3.77 1.55
C PRO A 85 7.81 3.49 2.17
N CYS A 86 7.81 3.32 3.49
CA CYS A 86 8.98 2.97 4.28
C CYS A 86 8.56 2.11 5.46
N SER A 87 9.53 1.62 6.24
CA SER A 87 9.23 0.80 7.42
C SER A 87 8.34 1.52 8.41
N GLU A 88 8.52 2.82 8.63
CA GLU A 88 7.76 3.61 9.60
C GLU A 88 6.29 3.69 9.21
N THR A 89 5.99 4.17 8.00
CA THR A 89 4.60 4.30 7.52
C THR A 89 3.91 2.94 7.38
N TYR A 90 4.68 1.87 7.12
CA TYR A 90 4.16 0.50 7.14
C TYR A 90 3.79 0.04 8.55
N GLU A 91 4.61 0.31 9.57
CA GLU A 91 4.28 -0.02 10.97
C GLU A 91 3.06 0.75 11.48
N ASP A 92 2.96 2.04 11.14
CA ASP A 92 1.80 2.86 11.50
C ASP A 92 0.52 2.27 10.92
N LEU A 93 0.55 1.90 9.64
CA LEU A 93 -0.55 1.23 8.95
C LEU A 93 -0.92 -0.10 9.62
N ARG A 94 0.08 -0.94 9.96
CA ARG A 94 -0.17 -2.22 10.66
C ARG A 94 -0.79 -2.01 12.03
N THR A 95 -0.39 -0.96 12.75
CA THR A 95 -0.92 -0.64 14.08
C THR A 95 -2.38 -0.21 13.99
N ILE A 96 -2.71 0.68 13.04
CA ILE A 96 -4.08 1.13 12.81
C ILE A 96 -4.96 -0.02 12.34
N GLY A 97 -4.48 -0.87 11.42
CA GLY A 97 -5.19 -2.07 10.98
C GLY A 97 -5.59 -2.97 12.15
N ARG A 98 -4.67 -3.21 13.10
CA ARG A 98 -4.97 -4.01 14.29
C ARG A 98 -6.00 -3.35 15.20
N THR A 99 -5.98 -2.03 15.37
CA THR A 99 -6.98 -1.36 16.23
C THR A 99 -8.41 -1.54 15.70
N LEU A 100 -8.59 -1.67 14.39
CA LEU A 100 -9.90 -1.91 13.76
C LEU A 100 -10.43 -3.32 13.99
N ASP A 101 -9.53 -4.31 14.03
CA ASP A 101 -9.88 -5.70 14.32
C ASP A 101 -10.39 -5.90 15.76
N TYR A 102 -10.00 -5.02 16.70
CA TYR A 102 -10.43 -5.08 18.10
C TYR A 102 -11.77 -4.35 18.38
N ASP A 103 -12.19 -3.43 17.51
CA ASP A 103 -13.44 -2.67 17.62
C ASP A 103 -14.63 -3.34 16.88
N SER A 104 -14.41 -4.51 16.26
CA SER A 104 -15.39 -5.31 15.50
C SER A 104 -15.92 -6.49 16.30
#